data_AF-A0A965PQU2-F1
#
_entry.id   AF-A0A965PQU2-F1
#
_cell.length_a   1.000
_cell.length_b   1.000
_cell.length_c   1.000
_cell.angle_alpha   90.00
_cell.angle_beta   90.00
_cell.angle_gamma   90.00
#
_symmetry.space_group_name_H-M   'P 1'
#
loop_
_entity.id
_entity.type
_entity.pdbx_description
1 polymer ?
#
loop_
_entity_poly.entity_id
_entity_poly.type
_entity_poly.pdbx_seq_one_letter_code
_entity_poly.pdbx_strand_id
1 'polypeptide(L)'
;TINLSANGLKHADQLAALNIAPVATILPPGVEENTTTPEGRKVVVCPAQRIEGMTCSKCRLCQLAKRSVIIGFIPHGNAKRKTGAVAVNN
;
A
#
# COMPACT_ATOMS: atom_id res chain seq x y z
N THR A 1 -12.84 -8.05 -4.87
CA THR A 1 -12.43 -7.74 -3.49
C THR A 1 -12.35 -6.25 -3.30
N ILE A 2 -12.93 -5.75 -2.22
CA ILE A 2 -12.89 -4.33 -1.85
C ILE A 2 -11.75 -4.17 -0.83
N ASN A 3 -10.91 -3.14 -1.01
CA ASN A 3 -9.81 -2.84 -0.11
C ASN A 3 -10.16 -1.60 0.72
N LEU A 4 -9.72 -1.55 1.98
CA LEU A 4 -9.69 -0.31 2.74
C LEU A 4 -8.49 0.51 2.28
N SER A 5 -8.73 1.78 1.94
CA SER A 5 -7.69 2.69 1.44
C SER A 5 -7.16 3.56 2.56
N ALA A 6 -5.90 3.31 2.94
CA ALA A 6 -5.17 4.08 3.93
C ALA A 6 -4.39 5.22 3.27
N ASN A 7 -4.20 6.28 4.06
CA ASN A 7 -3.48 7.48 3.65
C ASN A 7 -1.98 7.44 3.96
N GLY A 8 -1.50 6.39 4.61
CA GLY A 8 -0.13 6.25 5.11
C GLY A 8 0.01 4.98 5.95
N LEU A 9 1.19 4.75 6.54
CA LEU A 9 1.48 3.47 7.21
C LEU A 9 0.76 3.32 8.56
N LYS A 10 0.59 4.40 9.31
CA LYS A 10 -0.08 4.36 10.62
C LYS A 10 -1.60 4.26 10.46
N HIS A 11 -2.20 4.92 9.47
CA HIS A 11 -3.60 4.75 9.11
C HIS A 11 -3.85 3.33 8.55
N ALA A 12 -2.86 2.73 7.90
CA ALA A 12 -2.97 1.34 7.45
C ALA A 12 -3.07 0.36 8.63
N ASP A 13 -2.33 0.60 9.73
CA ASP A 13 -2.47 -0.19 10.96
C ASP A 13 -3.87 -0.06 11.56
N GLN A 14 -4.41 1.16 11.64
CA GLN A 14 -5.76 1.41 12.15
C GLN A 14 -6.83 0.66 11.35
N LEU A 15 -6.75 0.69 10.03
CA LEU A 15 -7.70 -0.03 9.16
C LEU A 15 -7.50 -1.54 9.22
N ALA A 16 -6.26 -2.02 9.35
CA ALA A 16 -5.97 -3.43 9.47
C ALA A 16 -6.49 -4.02 10.79
N ALA A 17 -6.49 -3.22 11.86
CA ALA A 17 -7.04 -3.61 13.16
C ALA A 17 -8.56 -3.88 13.13
N LEU A 18 -9.29 -3.29 12.18
CA LEU A 18 -10.74 -3.55 12.02
C LEU A 18 -11.03 -4.98 11.57
N ASN A 19 -10.09 -5.64 10.89
CA ASN A 19 -10.21 -7.01 10.42
C ASN A 19 -11.47 -7.30 9.55
N ILE A 20 -11.98 -6.29 8.85
CA ILE A 20 -13.19 -6.41 7.99
C ILE A 20 -12.87 -6.59 6.51
N ALA A 21 -11.68 -6.15 6.06
CA ALA A 21 -11.26 -6.17 4.66
C ALA A 21 -9.73 -5.98 4.54
N PRO A 22 -9.12 -6.40 3.43
CA PRO A 22 -7.70 -6.17 3.19
C PRO A 22 -7.39 -4.68 3.00
N VAL A 23 -6.18 -4.27 3.38
CA VAL A 23 -5.77 -2.85 3.36
C VAL A 23 -4.78 -2.59 2.23
N ALA A 24 -4.96 -1.46 1.55
CA ALA A 24 -4.00 -0.85 0.65
C ALA A 24 -3.64 0.55 1.16
N THR A 25 -2.41 0.99 0.96
CA THR A 25 -1.92 2.27 1.47
C THR A 25 -1.02 2.98 0.48
N ILE A 26 -0.88 4.29 0.63
CA ILE A 26 0.12 5.10 -0.05
C ILE A 26 1.39 5.10 0.80
N LEU A 27 2.54 4.96 0.15
CA LEU A 27 3.84 4.94 0.83
C LEU A 27 4.43 6.35 0.98
N PRO A 28 5.20 6.61 2.04
CA PRO A 28 6.01 7.82 2.14
C PRO A 28 6.99 7.95 0.96
N PRO A 29 7.36 9.18 0.56
CA PRO A 29 8.37 9.39 -0.47
C PRO A 29 9.69 8.66 -0.14
N GLY A 30 10.28 8.02 -1.15
CA GLY A 30 11.55 7.28 -1.01
C GLY A 30 11.41 5.84 -0.52
N VAL A 31 10.22 5.40 -0.13
CA VAL A 31 9.95 3.98 0.19
C VAL A 31 9.52 3.25 -1.08
N GLU A 32 10.47 2.60 -1.73
CA GLU A 32 10.25 1.88 -3.00
C GLU A 32 10.35 0.36 -2.87
N GLU A 33 10.84 -0.12 -1.73
CA GLU A 33 10.97 -1.54 -1.40
C GLU A 33 9.95 -2.00 -0.34
N ASN A 34 9.76 -3.31 -0.25
CA ASN A 34 8.90 -3.92 0.76
C ASN A 34 9.34 -3.48 2.17
N THR A 35 8.37 -3.18 3.02
CA THR A 35 8.62 -2.61 4.33
C THR A 35 7.62 -3.16 5.36
N THR A 36 7.65 -2.60 6.56
CA THR A 36 6.68 -2.86 7.62
C THR A 36 6.03 -1.57 8.08
N THR A 37 4.79 -1.67 8.54
CA THR A 37 4.15 -0.57 9.28
C THR A 37 4.79 -0.41 10.67
N PRO A 38 4.51 0.69 11.39
CA PRO A 38 4.98 0.89 12.76
C PRO A 38 4.58 -0.24 13.73
N GLU A 39 3.40 -0.84 13.56
CA GLU A 39 2.98 -2.02 14.35
C GLU A 39 3.49 -3.35 13.77
N GLY A 40 4.39 -3.34 12.80
CA GLY A 40 5.07 -4.52 12.29
C GLY A 40 4.29 -5.32 11.23
N ARG A 41 3.21 -4.79 10.66
CA ARG A 41 2.48 -5.47 9.56
C ARG A 41 3.30 -5.38 8.28
N LYS A 42 3.37 -6.50 7.55
CA LYS A 42 4.10 -6.59 6.29
C LYS A 42 3.41 -5.75 5.21
N VAL A 43 4.20 -4.91 4.54
CA VAL A 43 3.77 -4.10 3.41
C VAL A 43 4.55 -4.53 2.18
N VAL A 44 3.82 -4.99 1.16
CA VAL A 44 4.37 -5.31 -0.15
C VAL A 44 4.12 -4.12 -1.07
N VAL A 45 5.19 -3.58 -1.66
CA VAL A 45 5.06 -2.57 -2.70
C VAL A 45 4.42 -3.20 -3.93
N CYS A 46 3.42 -2.52 -4.49
CA CYS A 46 2.67 -2.98 -5.65
C CYS A 46 3.62 -3.53 -6.73
N PRO A 47 3.56 -4.84 -7.05
CA PRO A 47 4.48 -5.43 -8.02
C PRO A 47 4.42 -4.78 -9.40
N ALA A 48 3.26 -4.24 -9.79
CA ALA A 48 3.10 -3.53 -11.07
C ALA A 48 3.82 -2.17 -11.14
N GLN A 49 4.32 -1.62 -10.02
CA GLN A 49 5.11 -0.39 -9.99
C GLN A 49 6.62 -0.64 -9.98
N ARG A 50 7.07 -1.87 -9.70
CA ARG A 50 8.50 -2.22 -9.51
C ARG A 50 9.01 -3.31 -10.45
N ILE A 51 8.14 -4.19 -10.96
CA ILE A 51 8.52 -5.29 -11.84
C ILE A 51 8.18 -4.93 -13.28
N GLU A 52 9.19 -4.90 -14.15
CA GLU A 52 9.01 -4.67 -15.57
C GLU A 52 8.08 -5.73 -16.19
N GLY A 53 7.15 -5.29 -17.05
CA GLY A 53 6.17 -6.18 -17.71
C GLY A 53 5.06 -6.74 -16.80
N MET A 54 5.06 -6.40 -15.50
CA MET A 54 4.00 -6.74 -14.57
C MET A 54 2.85 -5.73 -14.64
N THR A 55 1.64 -6.23 -14.87
CA THR A 55 0.42 -5.42 -14.90
C THR A 55 -0.52 -5.82 -13.76
N CYS A 56 -1.46 -4.94 -13.39
CA CYS A 56 -2.49 -5.25 -12.40
C CYS A 56 -3.31 -6.51 -12.77
N SER A 57 -3.60 -6.70 -14.07
CA SER A 57 -4.37 -7.84 -14.59
C SER A 57 -3.63 -9.17 -14.48
N LYS A 58 -2.29 -9.16 -14.57
CA LYS A 58 -1.43 -10.33 -14.34
C LYS A 58 -1.21 -10.59 -12.85
N CYS A 59 -0.95 -9.54 -12.07
CA CYS A 59 -0.57 -9.66 -10.66
C CYS A 59 -1.73 -10.09 -9.75
N ARG A 60 -2.89 -9.41 -9.83
CA ARG A 60 -4.11 -9.68 -9.04
C ARG A 60 -3.97 -9.77 -7.51
N LEU A 61 -2.82 -9.43 -6.92
CA LEU A 61 -2.61 -9.49 -5.47
C LEU A 61 -3.61 -8.60 -4.70
N CYS A 62 -3.98 -7.45 -5.29
CA CYS A 62 -5.02 -6.57 -4.75
C CYS A 62 -6.42 -7.23 -4.66
N GLN A 63 -6.66 -8.27 -5.47
CA GLN A 63 -7.92 -9.00 -5.56
C GLN A 63 -7.98 -10.19 -4.59
N LEU A 64 -6.86 -10.63 -4.03
CA LEU A 64 -6.83 -11.72 -3.06
C LEU A 64 -7.35 -11.23 -1.70
N ALA A 65 -8.58 -11.63 -1.33
CA ALA A 65 -9.24 -11.16 -0.11
C ALA A 65 -8.54 -11.64 1.18
N LYS A 66 -7.97 -12.84 1.18
CA LYS A 66 -7.32 -13.47 2.34
C LYS A 66 -5.79 -13.30 2.36
N ARG A 67 -5.26 -12.24 1.73
CA ARG A 67 -3.81 -11.97 1.74
C ARG A 67 -3.35 -11.54 3.13
N SER A 68 -2.13 -11.91 3.51
CA SER A 68 -1.52 -11.57 4.80
C SER A 68 -0.72 -10.26 4.81
N VAL A 69 -0.77 -9.50 3.71
CA VAL A 69 0.05 -8.30 3.50
C VAL A 69 -0.80 -7.09 3.14
N ILE A 70 -0.32 -5.92 3.54
CA ILE A 70 -0.83 -4.63 3.09
C ILE A 70 -0.17 -4.31 1.74
N ILE A 71 -0.91 -3.73 0.80
CA ILE A 71 -0.34 -3.30 -0.49
C ILE A 71 0.02 -1.83 -0.43
N GLY A 72 1.30 -1.51 -0.62
CA GLY A 72 1.80 -0.15 -0.68
C GLY A 72 1.88 0.36 -2.11
N PHE A 73 1.46 1.60 -2.34
CA PHE A 73 1.57 2.28 -3.62
C PHE A 73 2.55 3.45 -3.52
N ILE A 74 3.53 3.49 -4.44
CA ILE A 74 4.51 4.58 -4.52
C ILE A 74 3.80 5.82 -5.10
N PRO A 75 3.89 7.00 -4.45
CA PRO A 75 3.43 8.27 -5.02
C PRO A 75 4.11 8.56 -6.36
N HIS A 76 3.34 8.81 -7.41
CA HIS A 76 3.85 9.05 -8.77
C HIS A 76 3.10 10.19 -9.47
N GLY A 77 3.58 10.56 -10.66
CA GLY A 77 3.00 11.63 -11.48
C GLY A 77 3.13 13.03 -10.86
N ASN A 78 2.34 13.97 -11.37
CA ASN A 78 2.41 15.40 -11.03
C ASN A 78 2.03 15.69 -9.56
N ALA A 79 1.20 14.83 -8.96
CA ALA A 79 0.73 14.99 -7.59
C ALA A 79 1.66 14.33 -6.53
N LYS A 80 2.76 13.67 -6.94
CA LYS A 80 3.61 12.86 -6.05
C LYS A 80 4.01 13.56 -4.75
N ARG A 81 4.30 14.86 -4.80
CA ARG A 81 4.67 15.66 -3.62
C ARG A 81 3.52 15.82 -2.62
N LYS A 82 2.30 16.10 -3.11
CA LYS A 82 1.12 16.26 -2.27
C LYS A 82 0.72 14.92 -1.66
N THR A 83 0.66 13.88 -2.50
CA THR A 83 0.33 12.52 -2.10
C THR A 83 1.34 11.96 -1.10
N GLY A 84 2.63 12.19 -1.33
CA GLY A 84 3.69 11.81 -0.40
C GLY A 84 3.59 12.53 0.95
N ALA A 85 3.27 13.82 0.97
CA ALA A 85 3.08 14.56 2.22
C ALA A 85 1.93 13.99 3.07
N VAL A 86 0.85 13.53 2.44
CA VAL A 86 -0.25 12.85 3.13
C VAL A 86 0.23 11.55 3.79
N ALA A 87 1.06 10.77 3.09
CA ALA A 87 1.60 9.50 3.58
C ALA A 87 2.66 9.61 4.67
N VAL A 88 3.33 10.76 4.79
CA VAL A 88 4.23 11.04 5.90
C VAL A 88 3.47 11.38 7.19
N ASN A 89 2.32 12.04 7.07
CA ASN A 89 1.55 12.53 8.20
C ASN A 89 0.53 11.51 8.75
N ASN A 90 0.37 10.36 8.08
CA ASN A 90 -0.61 9.32 8.40
C ASN A 90 0.02 7.93 8.42
#